data_AF-A0A7V2UZT3-F1
#
_entry.id   AF-A0A7V2UZT3-F1
#
_cell.length_a   1.000
_cell.length_b   1.000
_cell.length_c   1.000
_cell.angle_alpha   90.00
_cell.angle_beta   90.00
_cell.angle_gamma   90.00
#
_symmetry.space_group_name_H-M   'P 1'
#
loop_
_entity.id
_entity.type
_entity.pdbx_description
1 polymer ?
#
loop_
_entity_poly.entity_id
_entity_poly.type
_entity_poly.pdbx_seq_one_letter_code
_entity_poly.pdbx_strand_id
1 'polypeptide(L)' 'MKQQYLPRLTADRIGRLLRQFPVVAVTGARQTGKTTLVQHLAGAAGRVYR' A
#
# COMPACT_ATOMS: atom_id res chain seq x y z
N MET A 1 5.19 -19.88 8.50
CA MET A 1 3.79 -19.82 7.99
C MET A 1 3.69 -18.62 7.05
N LYS A 2 3.29 -18.81 5.77
CA LYS A 2 3.06 -17.68 4.86
C LYS A 2 1.72 -17.05 5.24
N GLN A 3 1.73 -15.85 5.82
CA GLN A 3 0.48 -15.10 6.06
C GLN A 3 -0.11 -14.72 4.71
N GLN A 4 -1.33 -15.16 4.43
CA GLN A 4 -2.08 -14.79 3.23
C GLN A 4 -2.45 -13.30 3.32
N TYR A 5 -2.20 -12.54 2.25
CA TYR A 5 -2.54 -11.13 2.21
C TYR A 5 -4.05 -10.95 2.28
N LEU A 6 -4.50 -10.10 3.20
CA LEU A 6 -5.91 -9.69 3.29
C LEU A 6 -6.13 -8.42 2.46
N PRO A 7 -7.10 -8.42 1.53
CA PRO A 7 -7.48 -7.24 0.78
C PRO A 7 -7.77 -6.04 1.70
N ARG A 8 -7.24 -4.87 1.34
CA ARG A 8 -7.41 -3.63 2.11
C ARG A 8 -8.35 -2.69 1.37
N LEU A 9 -9.37 -2.19 2.06
CA LEU A 9 -10.36 -1.25 1.50
C LEU A 9 -9.71 -0.01 0.85
N THR A 10 -8.57 0.45 1.38
CA THR A 10 -7.89 1.66 0.91
C THR A 10 -6.98 1.41 -0.31
N ALA A 11 -6.78 0.16 -0.73
CA ALA A 11 -5.86 -0.19 -1.82
C ALA A 11 -6.19 0.57 -3.13
N ASP A 12 -7.45 0.50 -3.56
CA ASP A 12 -7.88 1.16 -4.81
C ASP A 12 -7.80 2.68 -4.71
N ARG A 13 -8.06 3.23 -3.53
CA ARG A 13 -7.96 4.67 -3.29
C ARG A 13 -6.52 5.16 -3.42
N ILE A 14 -5.55 4.42 -2.88
CA ILE A 14 -4.12 4.75 -3.02
C ILE A 14 -3.71 4.70 -4.50
N GLY A 15 -4.16 3.68 -5.25
CA GLY A 15 -3.89 3.58 -6.68
C GLY A 15 -4.44 4.76 -7.48
N ARG A 16 -5.67 5.21 -7.18
CA ARG A 16 -6.26 6.41 -7.82
C ARG A 16 -5.49 7.69 -7.47
N LEU A 17 -5.12 7.88 -6.21
CA LEU A 17 -4.37 9.06 -5.77
C LEU A 17 -2.99 9.14 -6.43
N LEU A 18 -2.28 8.02 -6.56
CA LEU A 18 -0.96 7.99 -7.22
C LEU A 18 -1.00 8.31 -8.72
N ARG A 19 -2.17 8.30 -9.37
CA ARG A 19 -2.33 8.78 -10.76
C ARG A 19 -2.43 10.30 -10.85
N GLN A 20 -2.81 10.96 -9.76
CA GLN A 20 -3.04 12.40 -9.69
C GLN A 20 -1.91 13.12 -8.95
N PHE A 21 -1.34 12.47 -7.95
CA PHE A 21 -0.30 13.02 -7.10
C PHE A 21 0.97 12.17 -7.25
N PRO A 22 2.14 12.79 -7.46
CA PRO A 22 3.40 12.06 -7.58
C PRO A 22 3.80 11.36 -6.27
N VAL A 23 3.27 11.81 -5.13
CA VAL A 23 3.56 11.29 -3.79
C VAL A 23 2.28 11.19 -2.98
N VAL A 24 2.10 10.07 -2.27
CA VAL A 24 0.97 9.82 -1.36
C VAL A 24 1.50 9.28 -0.04
N ALA A 25 1.19 9.94 1.07
CA ALA A 25 1.53 9.48 2.41
C ALA A 25 0.44 8.56 2.98
N VAL A 26 0.81 7.37 3.47
CA VAL A 26 -0.11 6.42 4.12
C VAL A 26 0.10 6.48 5.63
N THR A 27 -0.85 7.12 6.34
CA THR A 27 -0.79 7.31 7.80
C THR A 27 -1.77 6.40 8.55
N GLY A 28 -1.62 6.31 9.88
CA GLY A 28 -2.52 5.59 10.77
C GLY A 28 -1.80 4.89 11.93
N ALA A 29 -2.56 4.35 12.88
CA ALA A 29 -2.05 3.77 14.13
C ALA A 29 -0.95 2.71 13.93
N ARG A 30 -0.08 2.52 14.93
CA ARG A 30 1.02 1.53 14.88
C ARG A 30 0.47 0.11 14.65
N GLN A 31 1.23 -0.73 13.94
CA GLN A 31 0.93 -2.16 13.71
C GLN A 31 -0.38 -2.46 12.93
N THR A 32 -0.97 -1.50 12.22
CA THR A 32 -2.16 -1.73 11.37
C THR A 32 -1.86 -2.36 9.99
N GLY A 33 -0.60 -2.70 9.71
CA GLY A 33 -0.19 -3.31 8.44
C GLY A 33 -0.02 -2.31 7.27
N LYS A 34 0.24 -1.03 7.56
CA LYS A 34 0.51 0.01 6.53
C LYS A 34 1.71 -0.36 5.65
N THR A 35 2.82 -0.77 6.26
CA THR A 35 4.02 -1.22 5.54
C THR A 35 3.70 -2.40 4.63
N THR A 36 2.94 -3.38 5.14
CA THR A 36 2.49 -4.54 4.37
C THR A 36 1.62 -4.14 3.18
N LEU A 37 0.69 -3.19 3.36
CA LEU A 37 -0.14 -2.65 2.29
C LEU A 37 0.71 -1.99 1.21
N VAL A 38 1.62 -1.08 1.59
CA VAL A 38 2.47 -0.37 0.63
C VAL A 38 3.38 -1.34 -0.13
N GLN A 39 4.02 -2.28 0.55
CA GLN A 39 4.87 -3.29 -0.10
C GLN A 39 4.09 -4.19 -1.07
N HIS A 40 2.87 -4.58 -0.70
CA HIS A 40 2.00 -5.37 -1.57
C HIS A 40 1.63 -4.59 -2.84
N LEU A 41 1.20 -3.33 -2.71
CA LEU A 41 0.88 -2.46 -3.85
C LEU A 41 2.11 -2.15 -4.72
N ALA A 42 3.27 -1.99 -4.10
CA ALA A 42 4.53 -1.72 -4.78
C ALA A 42 4.95 -2.91 -5.66
N GLY A 43 4.94 -4.11 -5.10
CA GLY A 43 5.22 -5.35 -5.84
C GLY A 43 4.25 -5.56 -7.01
N ALA A 44 2.95 -5.30 -6.81
CA ALA A 44 1.95 -5.39 -7.87
C ALA A 44 2.15 -4.34 -8.98
N ALA A 45 2.73 -3.17 -8.66
CA ALA A 45 2.95 -2.08 -9.61
C ALA A 45 4.37 -2.05 -10.21
N GLY A 46 5.24 -3.01 -9.86
CA GLY A 46 6.66 -2.98 -10.25
C GLY A 46 7.44 -1.80 -9.66
N ARG A 47 6.98 -1.22 -8.55
CA ARG A 47 7.59 -0.07 -7.89
C ARG A 47 8.40 -0.52 -6.69
N VAL A 48 9.51 0.16 -6.43
CA VAL A 48 10.34 -0.08 -5.24
C VAL A 48 10.37 1.20 -4.43
N TYR A 49 9.94 1.12 -3.18
CA TYR A 49 10.07 2.19 -2.19
C TYR A 49 11.14 1.75 -1.18
N ARG A 50 12.19 2.55 -1.00
CA ARG A 50 13.27 2.32 -0.03
C ARG A 50 13.06 3.16 1.22
#